data_AF-A0A1C1CXG0-F1
#
_entry.id   AF-A0A1C1CXG0-F1
#
_cell.length_a   1.000
_cell.length_b   1.000
_cell.length_c   1.000
_cell.angle_alpha   90.00
_cell.angle_beta   90.00
_cell.angle_gamma   90.00
#
_symmetry.space_group_name_H-M   'P 1'
#
loop_
_entity.id
_entity.type
_entity.pdbx_description
1 polymer ?
#
loop_
_entity_poly.entity_id
_entity_poly.type
_entity_poly.pdbx_seq_one_letter_code
_entity_poly.pdbx_strand_id
1 'polypeptide(L)'
;MSAPTQVTAQRTEAFFRHCNDRNAKSPYLRTKPRIIEALGLLGVPSLKARVIMERVVRIWQRDGPTNLRTREGQKRREDTTAEVSTIYPEVFAMPCNGPEEELFVREKAIHAMIWYATSRTRPQRRRGARRAAQQSQTQAQQSQTQAQQSQTQAQQSQTQAATNN
;
A
#
# COMPACT_ATOMS: atom_id res chain seq x y z
N MET A 1 23.39 15.61 -17.28
CA MET A 1 22.28 14.90 -16.59
C MET A 1 22.32 13.46 -17.05
N SER A 2 22.74 12.52 -16.20
CA SER A 2 22.77 11.10 -16.60
C SER A 2 21.33 10.60 -16.77
N ALA A 3 21.00 10.15 -17.98
CA ALA A 3 19.73 9.46 -18.22
C ALA A 3 19.60 8.30 -17.22
N PRO A 4 18.40 8.00 -16.68
CA PRO A 4 18.23 6.85 -15.81
C PRO A 4 18.70 5.63 -16.58
N THR A 5 19.74 4.95 -16.07
CA THR A 5 20.21 3.68 -16.62
C THR A 5 19.02 2.75 -16.69
N GLN A 6 18.45 2.59 -17.89
CA GLN A 6 17.40 1.61 -18.12
C GLN A 6 18.09 0.26 -18.07
N VAL A 7 18.06 -0.37 -16.89
CA VAL A 7 18.54 -1.74 -16.75
C VAL A 7 17.56 -2.62 -17.51
N THR A 8 17.99 -3.15 -18.66
CA THR A 8 17.19 -4.10 -19.44
C THR A 8 16.84 -5.30 -18.58
N ALA A 9 15.60 -5.78 -18.64
CA ALA A 9 15.16 -6.97 -17.94
C ALA A 9 15.85 -8.21 -18.54
N GLN A 10 16.99 -8.58 -17.96
CA GLN A 10 17.78 -9.75 -18.29
C GLN A 10 18.23 -10.44 -17.00
N ARG A 11 18.38 -11.76 -17.02
CA ARG A 11 18.89 -12.54 -15.88
C ARG A 11 20.38 -12.24 -15.66
N THR A 12 20.65 -11.13 -15.00
CA THR A 12 21.98 -10.59 -14.72
C THR A 12 22.04 -10.08 -13.28
N GLU A 13 23.21 -10.14 -12.65
CA GLU A 13 23.42 -9.61 -11.30
C GLU A 13 23.08 -8.11 -11.20
N ALA A 14 23.31 -7.32 -12.25
CA ALA A 14 22.94 -5.90 -12.28
C ALA A 14 21.42 -5.68 -12.19
N PHE A 15 20.64 -6.53 -12.85
CA PHE A 15 19.18 -6.49 -12.77
C PHE A 15 18.67 -6.94 -11.39
N PHE A 16 19.24 -8.00 -10.80
CA PHE A 16 18.85 -8.44 -9.47
C PHE A 16 19.25 -7.44 -8.38
N ARG A 17 20.41 -6.78 -8.51
CA ARG A 17 20.77 -5.64 -7.67
C ARG A 17 19.72 -4.51 -7.76
N HIS A 18 19.25 -4.20 -8.97
CA HIS A 18 18.17 -3.24 -9.17
C HIS A 18 16.84 -3.69 -8.53
N CYS A 19 16.54 -4.99 -8.56
CA CYS A 19 15.37 -5.57 -7.89
C CYS A 19 15.48 -5.50 -6.36
N ASN A 20 16.69 -5.72 -5.82
CA ASN A 20 16.97 -5.78 -4.39
C ASN A 20 17.06 -4.39 -3.74
N ASP A 21 17.27 -3.33 -4.53
CA ASP A 21 17.32 -1.95 -4.02
C ASP A 21 15.93 -1.44 -3.59
N ARG A 22 15.64 -1.66 -2.31
CA ARG A 22 14.44 -1.15 -1.64
C ARG A 22 14.52 0.36 -1.33
N ASN A 23 15.71 0.94 -1.29
CA ASN A 23 15.93 2.33 -0.94
C ASN A 23 15.84 3.27 -2.16
N ALA A 24 15.80 2.70 -3.37
CA ALA A 24 15.50 3.43 -4.59
C ALA A 24 14.24 4.30 -4.44
N LYS A 25 14.26 5.50 -5.03
CA LYS A 25 13.09 6.41 -5.08
C LYS A 25 11.85 5.72 -5.66
N SER A 26 12.06 4.76 -6.56
CA SER A 26 11.03 3.86 -7.06
C SER A 26 11.57 2.42 -7.10
N PRO A 27 11.36 1.62 -6.04
CA PRO A 27 11.79 0.22 -6.03
C PRO A 27 11.17 -0.54 -7.19
N TYR A 28 11.96 -1.39 -7.85
CA TYR A 28 11.50 -2.11 -9.04
C TYR A 28 10.33 -3.03 -8.70
N LEU A 29 10.46 -3.87 -7.67
CA LEU A 29 9.48 -4.90 -7.26
C LEU A 29 8.20 -4.34 -6.57
N ARG A 30 7.78 -3.12 -6.92
CA ARG A 30 6.62 -2.45 -6.31
C ARG A 30 5.27 -2.92 -6.85
N THR A 31 5.24 -3.52 -8.04
CA THR A 31 3.98 -3.88 -8.72
C THR A 31 3.94 -5.36 -9.08
N LYS A 32 2.72 -5.91 -9.12
CA LYS A 32 2.48 -7.32 -9.51
C LYS A 32 3.12 -7.68 -10.86
N PRO A 33 2.97 -6.87 -11.94
CA PRO A 33 3.60 -7.18 -13.22
C PRO A 33 5.12 -7.30 -13.13
N ARG A 34 5.80 -6.40 -12.41
CA ARG A 34 7.27 -6.42 -12.28
C ARG A 34 7.79 -7.59 -11.45
N ILE A 35 7.05 -8.00 -10.42
CA ILE A 35 7.38 -9.21 -9.66
C ILE A 35 7.25 -10.45 -10.56
N ILE A 36 6.20 -10.54 -11.37
CA ILE A 36 5.99 -11.65 -12.31
C ILE A 36 7.08 -11.65 -13.39
N GLU A 37 7.44 -10.49 -13.93
CA GLU A 37 8.51 -10.32 -14.91
C GLU A 37 9.86 -10.80 -14.37
N ALA A 38 10.24 -10.36 -13.15
CA ALA A 38 11.49 -10.77 -12.52
C ALA A 38 11.57 -12.29 -12.28
N LEU A 39 10.47 -12.92 -11.85
CA LEU A 39 10.40 -14.39 -11.75
C LEU A 39 10.44 -15.07 -13.12
N GLY A 40 9.86 -14.44 -14.14
CA GLY A 40 9.89 -14.94 -15.52
C GLY A 40 11.29 -15.07 -16.08
N LEU A 41 12.22 -14.18 -15.70
CA LEU A 41 13.63 -14.27 -16.07
C LEU A 41 14.34 -15.52 -15.51
N LEU A 42 13.80 -16.11 -14.44
CA LEU A 42 14.27 -17.36 -13.86
C LEU A 42 13.58 -18.60 -14.45
N GLY A 43 12.77 -18.43 -15.51
CA GLY A 43 12.02 -19.50 -16.15
C GLY A 43 10.71 -19.85 -15.45
N VAL A 44 10.25 -19.06 -14.47
CA VAL A 44 8.96 -19.30 -13.81
C VAL A 44 7.82 -18.84 -14.74
N PRO A 45 6.90 -19.74 -15.15
CA PRO A 45 5.78 -19.35 -16.01
C PRO A 45 4.90 -18.30 -15.34
N SER A 46 4.38 -17.34 -16.11
CA SER A 46 3.59 -16.23 -15.55
C SER A 46 2.35 -16.69 -14.78
N LEU A 47 1.70 -17.79 -15.21
CA LEU A 47 0.59 -18.39 -14.48
C LEU A 47 1.03 -18.90 -13.10
N LYS A 48 2.16 -19.59 -13.04
CA LYS A 48 2.74 -20.10 -11.79
C LYS A 48 3.14 -18.95 -10.86
N ALA A 49 3.77 -17.91 -11.38
CA ALA A 49 4.10 -16.72 -10.59
C ALA A 49 2.85 -16.05 -9.99
N ARG A 50 1.72 -16.02 -10.70
CA ARG A 50 0.44 -15.53 -10.16
C ARG A 50 -0.10 -16.41 -9.04
N VAL A 51 -0.06 -17.73 -9.20
CA VAL A 51 -0.49 -18.70 -8.18
C VAL A 51 0.35 -18.55 -6.90
N ILE A 52 1.68 -18.47 -7.04
CA ILE A 52 2.60 -18.25 -5.91
C ILE A 52 2.25 -16.94 -5.20
N MET A 53 2.05 -15.85 -5.94
CA MET A 53 1.71 -14.56 -5.35
C MET A 53 0.37 -14.61 -4.57
N GLU A 54 -0.64 -15.28 -5.12
CA GLU A 54 -1.92 -15.46 -4.42
C GLU A 54 -1.76 -16.31 -3.16
N ARG A 55 -0.92 -17.35 -3.21
CA ARG A 55 -0.61 -18.18 -2.04
C ARG A 55 0.09 -17.37 -0.95
N VAL A 56 1.09 -16.56 -1.30
CA VAL A 56 1.77 -15.65 -0.35
C VAL A 56 0.77 -14.70 0.31
N VAL A 57 -0.14 -14.10 -0.47
CA VAL A 57 -1.16 -13.20 0.07
C VAL A 57 -2.07 -13.93 1.07
N ARG A 58 -2.51 -15.15 0.76
CA ARG A 58 -3.36 -15.95 1.66
C ARG A 58 -2.64 -16.32 2.95
N ILE A 59 -1.39 -16.77 2.87
CA ILE A 59 -0.58 -17.10 4.06
C ILE A 59 -0.39 -15.86 4.93
N TRP A 60 0.01 -14.74 4.32
CA TRP A 60 0.24 -13.49 5.04
C TRP A 60 -1.01 -12.96 5.76
N GLN A 61 -2.19 -13.10 5.14
CA GLN A 61 -3.46 -12.61 5.66
C GLN A 61 -4.19 -13.60 6.57
N ARG A 62 -3.69 -14.84 6.69
CA ARG A 62 -4.32 -15.93 7.46
C ARG A 62 -4.69 -15.51 8.87
N ASP A 63 -3.75 -14.85 9.55
CA ASP A 63 -3.88 -14.47 10.96
C ASP A 63 -4.27 -12.98 11.11
N GLY A 64 -4.99 -12.42 10.13
CA GLY A 64 -5.51 -11.05 10.17
C GLY A 64 -4.51 -9.96 9.75
N PRO A 65 -4.89 -8.67 9.88
CA PRO A 65 -4.03 -7.56 9.47
C PRO A 65 -2.85 -7.40 10.44
N THR A 66 -1.63 -7.35 9.92
CA THR A 66 -0.44 -7.04 10.72
C THR A 66 0.36 -5.88 10.11
N ASN A 67 1.06 -5.14 10.96
CA ASN A 67 1.92 -4.05 10.54
C ASN A 67 3.36 -4.56 10.39
N LEU A 68 3.89 -4.50 9.16
CA LEU A 68 5.27 -4.87 8.84
C LEU A 68 6.34 -4.15 9.68
N ARG A 69 6.05 -3.04 10.36
CA ARG A 69 7.03 -2.34 11.23
C ARG A 69 7.10 -2.90 12.65
N THR A 70 6.20 -3.78 13.03
CA THR A 70 6.14 -4.38 14.38
C THR A 70 6.96 -5.66 14.44
N ARG A 71 7.38 -6.08 15.65
CA ARG A 71 8.06 -7.37 15.86
C ARG A 71 7.20 -8.54 15.37
N GLU A 72 5.89 -8.48 15.61
CA GLU A 72 4.94 -9.48 15.11
C GLU A 72 4.91 -9.51 13.57
N GLY A 73 4.86 -8.35 12.92
CA GLY A 73 4.88 -8.27 11.45
C GLY A 73 6.22 -8.72 10.83
N GLN A 74 7.34 -8.52 11.52
CA GLN A 74 8.65 -9.06 11.11
C GLN A 74 8.67 -10.58 11.24
N LYS A 75 8.24 -11.12 12.39
CA LYS A 75 8.11 -12.56 12.60
C LYS A 75 7.19 -13.21 11.56
N ARG A 76 5.99 -12.64 11.35
CA ARG A 76 5.05 -13.16 10.34
C ARG A 76 5.65 -13.16 8.93
N ARG A 77 6.54 -12.21 8.63
CA ARG A 77 7.20 -12.14 7.33
C ARG A 77 8.18 -13.30 7.18
N GLU A 78 8.98 -13.57 8.21
CA GLU A 78 9.89 -14.71 8.28
C GLU A 78 9.13 -16.04 8.17
N ASP A 79 8.06 -16.21 8.95
CA ASP A 79 7.20 -17.41 8.93
C ASP A 79 6.58 -17.62 7.53
N THR A 80 6.08 -16.54 6.91
CA THR A 80 5.53 -16.59 5.54
C THR A 80 6.60 -16.96 4.52
N THR A 81 7.80 -16.38 4.63
CA THR A 81 8.93 -16.69 3.75
C THR A 81 9.35 -18.16 3.86
N ALA A 82 9.45 -18.69 5.09
CA ALA A 82 9.76 -20.09 5.32
C ALA A 82 8.68 -21.02 4.73
N GLU A 83 7.40 -20.78 5.05
CA GLU A 83 6.29 -21.61 4.57
C GLU A 83 6.22 -21.64 3.04
N VAL A 84 6.34 -20.48 2.40
CA VAL A 84 6.29 -20.35 0.93
C VAL A 84 7.48 -21.04 0.27
N SER A 85 8.67 -20.94 0.86
CA SER A 85 9.87 -21.59 0.33
C SER A 85 9.77 -23.12 0.39
N THR A 86 9.11 -23.67 1.41
CA THR A 86 8.81 -25.10 1.51
C THR A 86 7.74 -25.57 0.52
N ILE A 87 6.76 -24.72 0.19
CA ILE A 87 5.69 -25.07 -0.76
C ILE A 87 6.19 -25.06 -2.21
N TYR A 88 7.09 -24.13 -2.56
CA TYR A 88 7.62 -23.98 -3.92
C TYR A 88 9.15 -24.08 -3.97
N PRO A 89 9.74 -25.21 -3.55
CA PRO A 89 11.19 -25.39 -3.53
C PRO A 89 11.79 -25.31 -4.95
N GLU A 90 11.05 -25.68 -5.98
CA GLU A 90 11.49 -25.56 -7.36
C GLU A 90 11.68 -24.09 -7.81
N VAL A 91 11.06 -23.13 -7.10
CA VAL A 91 11.22 -21.70 -7.36
C VAL A 91 12.22 -21.09 -6.37
N PHE A 92 12.03 -21.33 -5.08
CA PHE A 92 12.80 -20.67 -4.02
C PHE A 92 14.02 -21.45 -3.54
N ALA A 93 14.23 -22.67 -4.05
CA ALA A 93 15.42 -23.47 -3.83
C ALA A 93 16.29 -23.68 -5.10
N MET A 94 15.97 -23.01 -6.20
CA MET A 94 16.70 -23.17 -7.46
C MET A 94 18.17 -22.70 -7.39
N PRO A 95 19.05 -23.24 -8.25
CA PRO A 95 20.40 -22.72 -8.43
C PRO A 95 20.38 -21.26 -8.90
N CYS A 96 21.19 -20.42 -8.28
CA CYS A 96 21.25 -18.98 -8.53
C CYS A 96 22.61 -18.58 -9.13
N ASN A 97 22.63 -17.61 -10.05
CA ASN A 97 23.84 -17.15 -10.73
C ASN A 97 24.52 -15.95 -10.05
N GLY A 98 24.73 -16.06 -8.73
CA GLY A 98 25.39 -15.03 -7.94
C GLY A 98 24.57 -14.57 -6.73
N PRO A 99 25.18 -13.71 -5.89
CA PRO A 99 24.60 -13.32 -4.61
C PRO A 99 23.35 -12.43 -4.75
N GLU A 100 23.25 -11.60 -5.79
CA GLU A 100 22.07 -10.73 -5.96
C GLU A 100 20.87 -11.54 -6.43
N GLU A 101 21.07 -12.47 -7.37
CA GLU A 101 20.04 -13.42 -7.80
C GLU A 101 19.60 -14.30 -6.62
N GLU A 102 20.56 -14.81 -5.83
CA GLU A 102 20.25 -15.59 -4.64
C GLU A 102 19.42 -14.79 -3.63
N LEU A 103 19.85 -13.58 -3.28
CA LEU A 103 19.09 -12.71 -2.37
C LEU A 103 17.67 -12.43 -2.90
N PHE A 104 17.53 -12.25 -4.20
CA PHE A 104 16.22 -12.09 -4.84
C PHE A 104 15.34 -13.32 -4.66
N VAL A 105 15.85 -14.50 -5.03
CA VAL A 105 15.13 -15.78 -4.97
C VAL A 105 14.77 -16.14 -3.54
N ARG A 106 15.76 -16.13 -2.63
CA ARG A 106 15.58 -16.62 -1.26
C ARG A 106 14.74 -15.69 -0.38
N GLU A 107 14.73 -14.39 -0.70
CA GLU A 107 14.13 -13.41 0.21
C GLU A 107 13.30 -12.33 -0.51
N LYS A 108 13.91 -11.56 -1.42
CA LYS A 108 13.29 -10.29 -1.88
C LYS A 108 12.03 -10.51 -2.71
N ALA A 109 11.95 -11.58 -3.50
CA ALA A 109 10.74 -11.92 -4.26
C ALA A 109 9.53 -12.10 -3.33
N ILE A 110 9.68 -12.90 -2.26
CA ILE A 110 8.59 -13.16 -1.30
C ILE A 110 8.27 -11.88 -0.51
N HIS A 111 9.29 -11.15 -0.08
CA HIS A 111 9.10 -9.87 0.63
C HIS A 111 8.35 -8.83 -0.23
N ALA A 112 8.60 -8.78 -1.54
CA ALA A 112 7.87 -7.92 -2.45
C ALA A 112 6.40 -8.34 -2.59
N MET A 113 6.12 -9.65 -2.62
CA MET A 113 4.74 -10.17 -2.63
C MET A 113 3.99 -9.85 -1.32
N ILE A 114 4.67 -9.96 -0.17
CA ILE A 114 4.12 -9.56 1.14
C ILE A 114 3.85 -8.05 1.18
N TRP A 115 4.79 -7.25 0.67
CA TRP A 115 4.60 -5.80 0.58
C TRP A 115 3.40 -5.46 -0.32
N TYR A 116 3.25 -6.16 -1.44
CA TYR A 116 2.08 -6.02 -2.29
C TYR A 116 0.79 -6.39 -1.54
N ALA A 117 0.77 -7.49 -0.78
CA ALA A 117 -0.37 -7.88 0.05
C ALA A 117 -0.77 -6.80 1.07
N THR A 118 0.21 -6.22 1.77
CA THR A 118 -0.03 -5.15 2.77
C THR A 118 -0.42 -3.81 2.17
N SER A 119 0.09 -3.49 0.98
CA SER A 119 -0.28 -2.24 0.29
C SER A 119 -1.75 -2.24 -0.14
N ARG A 120 -2.32 -3.42 -0.42
CA ARG A 120 -3.75 -3.60 -0.78
C ARG A 120 -4.69 -3.59 0.42
N THR A 121 -4.20 -3.90 1.62
CA THR A 121 -5.04 -3.89 2.84
C THR A 121 -5.08 -2.54 3.54
N ARG A 122 -4.31 -1.53 3.08
CA ARG A 122 -4.54 -0.18 3.58
C ARG A 122 -5.94 0.22 3.15
N PRO A 123 -6.88 0.46 4.09
CA PRO A 123 -8.14 1.07 3.73
C PRO A 123 -7.76 2.29 2.92
N GLN A 124 -8.28 2.38 1.69
CA GLN A 124 -8.29 3.64 0.97
C GLN A 124 -9.00 4.57 1.95
N ARG A 125 -8.22 5.34 2.75
CA ARG A 125 -8.76 6.33 3.67
C ARG A 125 -9.73 7.07 2.80
N ARG A 126 -11.03 6.99 3.12
CA ARG A 126 -12.08 7.74 2.46
C ARG A 126 -11.69 9.21 2.62
N ARG A 127 -10.81 9.71 1.76
CA ARG A 127 -10.49 11.13 1.60
C ARG A 127 -11.75 11.86 1.15
N GLY A 128 -12.72 11.13 0.59
CA GLY A 128 -14.09 11.57 0.40
C GLY A 128 -14.90 11.77 1.69
N ALA A 129 -14.67 11.02 2.78
CA ALA A 129 -15.45 11.21 4.01
C ALA A 129 -15.02 12.47 4.77
N ARG A 130 -13.73 12.83 4.75
CA ARG A 130 -13.27 14.09 5.38
C ARG A 130 -13.60 15.33 4.54
N ARG A 131 -13.58 15.24 3.21
CA ARG A 131 -14.06 16.34 2.35
C ARG A 131 -15.58 16.49 2.37
N ALA A 132 -16.33 15.38 2.40
CA ALA A 132 -17.79 15.44 2.59
C ALA A 132 -18.16 16.00 3.97
N ALA A 133 -17.49 15.55 5.04
CA ALA A 133 -17.73 16.09 6.38
C ALA A 133 -17.32 17.57 6.52
N GLN A 134 -16.30 18.03 5.79
CA GLN A 134 -15.96 19.46 5.76
C GLN A 134 -16.96 20.30 4.95
N GLN A 135 -17.55 19.77 3.88
CA GLN A 135 -18.65 20.46 3.19
C GLN A 135 -19.93 20.52 4.04
N SER A 136 -20.23 19.49 4.84
CA SER A 136 -21.37 19.52 5.77
C SER A 136 -21.17 20.53 6.91
N GLN A 137 -19.93 20.81 7.34
CA GLN A 137 -19.66 21.84 8.34
C GLN A 137 -19.76 23.26 7.79
N THR A 138 -19.60 23.49 6.49
CA THR A 138 -19.75 24.84 5.92
C THR A 138 -21.22 25.26 5.80
N GLN A 139 -22.15 24.32 5.60
CA GLN A 139 -23.59 24.63 5.60
C GLN A 139 -24.15 24.90 7.00
N ALA A 140 -23.62 24.24 8.05
CA ALA A 140 -24.07 24.50 9.42
C ALA A 140 -23.72 25.91 9.94
N GLN A 141 -22.64 26.52 9.45
CA GLN A 141 -22.29 27.90 9.81
C GLN A 141 -23.14 28.96 9.12
N GLN A 142 -23.63 28.70 7.89
CA GLN A 142 -24.59 29.60 7.25
C GLN A 142 -25.96 29.60 7.95
N SER A 143 -26.41 28.44 8.47
CA SER A 143 -27.67 28.37 9.22
C SER A 143 -27.60 29.08 10.59
N GLN A 144 -26.42 29.16 11.23
CA GLN A 144 -26.27 29.87 12.50
C GLN A 144 -26.18 31.40 12.34
N THR A 145 -25.64 31.90 11.22
CA THR A 145 -25.62 33.37 10.99
C THR A 145 -27.00 33.91 10.65
N GLN A 146 -27.86 33.13 9.99
CA GLN A 146 -29.24 33.54 9.72
C GLN A 146 -30.13 33.56 10.97
N ALA A 147 -29.95 32.61 11.90
CA ALA A 147 -30.73 32.58 13.14
C ALA A 147 -30.39 33.73 14.12
N GLN A 148 -29.15 34.24 14.10
CA GLN A 148 -28.78 35.40 14.92
C GLN A 148 -29.34 36.71 14.36
N GLN A 149 -29.44 36.87 13.04
CA GLN A 149 -30.10 38.06 12.46
C GLN A 149 -31.60 38.11 12.78
N SER A 150 -32.28 36.96 12.86
CA SER A 150 -33.71 36.92 13.22
C SER A 150 -33.98 37.26 14.68
N GLN A 151 -33.05 37.01 15.61
CA GLN A 151 -33.23 37.36 17.02
C GLN A 151 -32.98 38.84 17.31
N THR A 152 -32.11 39.52 16.56
CA THR A 152 -31.90 40.97 16.78
C THR A 152 -33.05 41.82 16.24
N GLN A 153 -33.75 41.36 15.19
CA GLN A 153 -34.93 42.07 14.68
C GLN A 153 -36.17 41.91 15.58
N ALA A 154 -36.37 40.76 16.24
CA ALA A 154 -37.52 40.56 17.11
C ALA A 154 -37.47 41.38 18.41
N GLN A 155 -36.28 41.75 18.91
CA GLN A 155 -36.15 42.58 20.11
C GLN A 155 -36.33 44.08 19.85
N GLN A 156 -36.11 44.58 18.64
CA GLN A 156 -36.38 45.99 18.32
C GLN A 156 -37.88 46.29 18.15
N SER A 157 -38.72 45.28 17.89
CA SER A 157 -40.16 45.50 17.70
C SER A 157 -40.98 45.50 19.00
N GLN A 158 -40.43 45.10 20.15
CA GLN A 158 -41.18 45.09 21.42
C GLN A 158 -40.99 46.34 22.29
N THR A 159 -39.94 47.14 22.09
CA THR A 159 -39.73 48.36 22.89
C THR A 159 -40.37 49.62 22.33
N GLN A 160 -40.96 49.60 21.12
CA GLN A 160 -41.67 50.77 20.57
C GLN A 160 -43.18 50.81 20.89
N ALA A 161 -43.77 49.75 21.44
CA ALA A 161 -45.18 49.77 21.84
C ALA A 161 -45.44 50.38 23.23
N ALA A 162 -44.40 50.74 23.99
CA ALA A 162 -44.54 51.23 25.36
C ALA A 162 -44.40 52.76 25.52
N THR A 163 -44.56 53.55 24.44
CA THR A 163 -44.47 55.03 24.57
C THR A 163 -45.54 55.82 23.82
N ASN A 164 -46.62 55.17 23.36
CA ASN A 164 -47.81 55.89 22.90
C ASN A 164 -49.03 55.45 23.70
N ASN A 165 -49.08 55.88 24.97
CA ASN A 165 -50.27 56.46 25.60
C ASN A 165 -49.91 57.15 26.91
#